data_AF-G8BBW3-F1
#
_entry.id   AF-G8BBW3-F1
#
_cell.length_a   1.000
_cell.length_b   1.000
_cell.length_c   1.000
_cell.angle_alpha   90.00
_cell.angle_beta   90.00
_cell.angle_gamma   90.00
#
_symmetry.space_group_name_H-M   'P 1'
#
loop_
_entity.id
_entity.type
_entity.pdbx_description
1 polymer ?
#
loop_
_entity_poly.entity_id
_entity_poly.type
_entity_poly.pdbx_seq_one_letter_code
_entity_poly.pdbx_strand_id
1 'polypeptide(L)'
;MSNNDARSTAQPSLIQQYITPKLIKDIKFFLVGVVVMTVTIFHYLWIIKRWMINPNIATVELSGHFVVFAIVQLFIWYLYLFKFTATIYKEELAEYNEAEELRKQDDLKRKQR
;
A
#
# COMPACT_ATOMS: atom_id res chain seq x y z
N MET A 1 34.91 19.42 -42.56
CA MET A 1 35.36 19.35 -41.15
C MET A 1 34.20 18.80 -40.34
N SER A 2 34.33 17.57 -39.86
CA SER A 2 33.32 16.85 -39.08
C SER A 2 33.41 17.31 -37.63
N ASN A 3 32.37 17.96 -37.11
CA ASN A 3 32.27 18.24 -35.68
C ASN A 3 31.89 16.94 -34.98
N ASN A 4 32.84 16.42 -34.22
CA ASN A 4 32.69 15.23 -33.40
C ASN A 4 31.52 15.40 -32.44
N ASP A 5 30.45 14.65 -32.71
CA ASP A 5 29.44 14.29 -31.72
C ASP A 5 30.11 13.53 -30.58
N ALA A 6 30.61 14.26 -29.59
CA ALA A 6 30.97 13.72 -28.30
C ALA A 6 29.67 13.33 -27.57
N ARG A 7 29.05 12.23 -28.01
CA ARG A 7 28.06 11.50 -27.19
C ARG A 7 28.79 11.06 -25.93
N SER A 8 28.63 11.86 -24.88
CA SER A 8 28.93 11.48 -23.51
C SER A 8 28.20 10.16 -23.20
N THR A 9 28.90 9.05 -23.34
CA THR A 9 28.50 7.73 -22.85
C THR A 9 28.71 7.69 -21.34
N ALA A 10 28.02 8.58 -20.61
CA ALA A 10 27.91 8.46 -19.18
C ALA A 10 27.08 7.19 -18.91
N GLN A 11 27.78 6.08 -18.61
CA GLN A 11 27.10 4.88 -18.14
C GLN A 11 26.26 5.27 -16.91
N PRO A 12 24.96 4.91 -16.87
CA PRO A 12 24.14 5.21 -15.72
C PRO A 12 24.80 4.60 -14.48
N SER A 13 24.87 5.39 -13.41
CA SER A 13 25.47 4.92 -12.15
C SER A 13 24.79 3.62 -11.70
N LEU A 14 25.53 2.67 -11.11
CA LEU A 14 24.96 1.40 -10.63
C LEU A 14 23.72 1.63 -9.73
N ILE A 15 23.69 2.74 -9.00
CA ILE A 15 22.56 3.16 -8.15
C ILE A 15 21.28 3.44 -8.97
N GLN A 16 21.40 4.08 -10.14
CA GLN A 16 20.27 4.31 -11.06
C GLN A 16 19.71 3.01 -11.67
N GLN A 17 20.51 1.95 -11.72
CA GLN A 17 20.08 0.66 -12.25
C GLN A 17 19.22 -0.13 -11.24
N TYR A 18 19.43 0.09 -9.93
CA TYR A 18 18.66 -0.56 -8.87
C TYR A 18 17.46 0.24 -8.38
N ILE A 19 17.50 1.57 -8.44
CA ILE A 19 16.37 2.43 -8.05
C ILE A 19 15.38 2.51 -9.20
N THR A 20 14.46 1.55 -9.25
CA THR A 20 13.33 1.56 -10.19
C THR A 20 12.18 2.41 -9.65
N PRO A 21 11.35 3.03 -10.51
CA PRO A 21 10.14 3.74 -10.07
C PRO A 21 9.21 2.87 -9.22
N LYS A 22 9.14 1.56 -9.55
CA LYS A 22 8.40 0.56 -8.77
C LYS A 22 8.96 0.40 -7.36
N LEU A 23 10.28 0.27 -7.21
CA LEU A 23 10.91 0.17 -5.89
C LEU A 23 10.60 1.40 -5.01
N ILE A 24 10.56 2.59 -5.59
CA ILE A 24 10.19 3.82 -4.85
C ILE A 24 8.73 3.73 -4.36
N LYS A 25 7.80 3.27 -5.20
CA LYS A 25 6.39 3.05 -4.84
C LYS A 25 6.27 2.03 -3.70
N ASP A 26 7.00 0.91 -3.80
CA ASP A 26 7.01 -0.15 -2.79
C ASP A 26 7.55 0.33 -1.44
N ILE A 27 8.64 1.11 -1.44
CA ILE A 27 9.20 1.70 -0.21
C ILE A 27 8.20 2.68 0.42
N LYS A 28 7.54 3.53 -0.38
CA LYS A 28 6.51 4.45 0.14
C LYS A 28 5.34 3.68 0.74
N PHE A 29 4.88 2.64 0.07
CA PHE A 29 3.83 1.75 0.58
C PHE A 29 4.25 1.14 1.92
N PHE A 30 5.43 0.53 1.96
CA PHE A 30 6.00 -0.07 3.16
C PHE A 30 6.10 0.90 4.33
N LEU A 31 6.66 2.11 4.13
CA LEU A 31 6.82 3.10 5.18
C LEU A 31 5.47 3.54 5.78
N VAL A 32 4.46 3.77 4.93
CA VAL A 32 3.11 4.09 5.41
C VAL A 32 2.50 2.89 6.16
N GLY A 33 2.72 1.67 5.67
CA GLY A 33 2.31 0.44 6.36
C GLY A 33 2.91 0.30 7.74
N VAL A 34 4.20 0.61 7.91
CA VAL A 34 4.88 0.61 9.22
C VAL A 34 4.22 1.61 10.17
N VAL A 35 3.87 2.81 9.69
CA VAL A 35 3.17 3.82 10.51
C VAL A 35 1.78 3.33 10.93
N VAL A 36 1.00 2.77 10.00
CA VAL A 36 -0.33 2.21 10.28
C VAL A 36 -0.26 1.09 11.32
N MET A 37 0.69 0.16 11.16
CA MET A 37 0.90 -0.93 12.12
C MET A 37 1.30 -0.40 13.49
N THR A 38 2.21 0.57 13.53
CA THR A 38 2.67 1.20 14.78
C THR A 38 1.49 1.81 15.53
N VAL A 39 0.70 2.66 14.86
CA VAL A 39 -0.50 3.28 15.47
C VAL A 39 -1.49 2.22 15.97
N THR A 40 -1.70 1.14 15.20
CA THR A 40 -2.58 0.02 15.59
C THR A 40 -2.12 -0.61 16.90
N ILE A 41 -0.83 -0.97 16.98
CA ILE A 41 -0.26 -1.63 18.15
C ILE A 41 -0.32 -0.72 19.38
N PHE A 42 0.08 0.55 19.24
CA PHE A 42 0.07 1.49 20.36
C PHE A 42 -1.34 1.78 20.89
N HIS A 43 -2.34 1.89 20.01
CA HIS A 43 -3.72 2.08 20.45
C HIS A 43 -4.24 0.84 21.19
N TYR A 44 -3.98 -0.36 20.67
CA TYR A 44 -4.33 -1.60 21.38
C TYR A 44 -3.66 -1.69 22.75
N LEU A 45 -2.34 -1.45 22.82
CA LEU A 45 -1.60 -1.46 24.08
C LEU A 45 -2.12 -0.41 25.07
N TRP A 46 -2.58 0.74 24.58
CA TRP A 46 -3.20 1.76 25.42
C TRP A 46 -4.50 1.27 26.07
N ILE A 47 -5.37 0.56 25.33
CA ILE A 47 -6.61 -0.03 25.87
C ILE A 47 -6.25 -1.07 26.94
N ILE A 48 -5.29 -1.96 26.66
CA ILE A 48 -4.83 -2.96 27.62
C ILE A 48 -4.22 -2.32 28.87
N LYS A 49 -3.38 -1.29 28.70
CA LYS A 49 -2.82 -0.52 29.82
C LYS A 49 -3.93 0.08 30.68
N ARG A 50 -4.99 0.63 30.08
CA ARG A 50 -6.13 1.18 30.80
C ARG A 50 -6.86 0.12 31.62
N TRP A 51 -7.03 -1.07 31.05
CA TRP A 51 -7.62 -2.20 31.76
C TRP A 51 -6.73 -2.69 32.92
N MET A 52 -5.41 -2.78 32.72
CA MET A 52 -4.48 -3.20 33.78
C MET A 52 -4.42 -2.21 34.95
N ILE A 53 -4.49 -0.90 34.67
CA ILE A 53 -4.47 0.13 35.72
C ILE A 53 -5.82 0.21 36.46
N ASN A 54 -6.93 -0.06 35.76
CA ASN A 54 -8.27 0.00 36.32
C ASN A 54 -8.97 -1.36 36.17
N PRO A 55 -8.62 -2.37 37.01
CA PRO A 55 -9.17 -3.72 36.88
C PRO A 55 -10.68 -3.80 37.13
N ASN A 56 -11.24 -2.81 37.84
CA ASN A 56 -12.68 -2.70 38.12
C ASN A 56 -13.47 -1.94 37.04
N ILE A 57 -12.84 -1.63 35.89
CA ILE A 57 -13.55 -1.00 34.77
C ILE A 57 -14.75 -1.86 34.36
N ALA A 58 -15.90 -1.22 34.13
CA ALA A 58 -17.09 -1.94 33.72
C ALA A 58 -16.85 -2.59 32.35
N THR A 59 -17.26 -3.85 32.21
CA THR A 59 -17.09 -4.62 30.96
C THR A 59 -17.67 -3.88 29.74
N VAL A 60 -18.76 -3.15 29.91
CA VAL A 60 -19.39 -2.34 28.85
C VAL A 60 -18.48 -1.22 28.38
N GLU A 61 -17.82 -0.51 29.29
CA GLU A 61 -16.88 0.57 28.95
C GLU A 61 -15.64 0.02 28.24
N LEU A 62 -15.09 -1.09 28.74
CA LEU A 62 -13.95 -1.76 28.12
C LEU A 62 -14.30 -2.26 26.70
N SER A 63 -15.49 -2.85 26.54
CA SER A 63 -15.99 -3.33 25.24
C SER A 63 -16.20 -2.16 24.27
N GLY A 64 -16.70 -1.02 24.76
CA GLY A 64 -16.84 0.21 23.97
C GLY A 64 -15.49 0.67 23.39
N HIS A 65 -14.41 0.62 24.17
CA HIS A 65 -13.08 0.94 23.67
C HIS A 65 -12.62 0.00 22.55
N PHE A 66 -12.85 -1.31 22.67
CA PHE A 66 -12.50 -2.26 21.62
C PHE A 66 -13.34 -2.11 20.35
N VAL A 67 -14.64 -1.81 20.48
CA VAL A 67 -15.52 -1.57 19.31
C VAL A 67 -15.08 -0.32 18.55
N VAL A 68 -14.83 0.79 19.25
CA VAL A 68 -14.33 2.02 18.62
C VAL A 68 -12.98 1.77 17.95
N PHE A 69 -12.07 1.07 18.62
CA PHE A 69 -10.79 0.67 18.03
C PHE A 69 -10.99 -0.14 16.74
N ALA A 70 -11.85 -1.17 16.76
CA ALA A 70 -12.10 -1.99 15.58
C ALA A 70 -12.65 -1.17 14.40
N ILE A 71 -13.62 -0.28 14.63
CA ILE A 71 -14.19 0.58 13.59
C ILE A 71 -13.11 1.50 12.99
N VAL A 72 -12.31 2.14 13.85
CA VAL A 72 -11.22 3.01 13.40
C VAL A 72 -10.17 2.23 12.62
N GLN A 73 -9.82 1.02 13.06
CA GLN A 73 -8.86 0.19 12.33
C GLN A 73 -9.40 -0.28 10.99
N LEU A 74 -10.67 -0.70 10.91
CA LEU A 74 -11.30 -1.05 9.63
C LEU A 74 -11.24 0.12 8.65
N PHE A 75 -11.52 1.34 9.13
CA PHE A 75 -11.45 2.54 8.29
C PHE A 75 -10.03 2.85 7.82
N ILE A 76 -9.03 2.80 8.72
CA ILE A 76 -7.63 3.02 8.37
C ILE A 76 -7.13 1.98 7.37
N TRP A 77 -7.44 0.70 7.61
CA TRP A 77 -7.08 -0.39 6.70
C TRP A 77 -7.77 -0.27 5.35
N TYR A 78 -9.03 0.17 5.31
CA TYR A 78 -9.72 0.47 4.06
C TYR A 78 -9.00 1.58 3.27
N LEU A 79 -8.64 2.68 3.93
CA LEU A 79 -7.91 3.77 3.28
C LEU A 79 -6.52 3.31 2.81
N TYR A 80 -5.81 2.53 3.62
CA TYR A 80 -4.47 2.05 3.29
C TYR A 80 -4.47 1.04 2.14
N LEU A 81 -5.28 -0.02 2.23
CA LEU A 81 -5.26 -1.11 1.24
C LEU A 81 -5.96 -0.77 -0.06
N PHE A 82 -7.04 0.03 -0.02
CA PHE A 82 -7.80 0.32 -1.22
C PHE A 82 -7.47 1.70 -1.78
N LYS A 83 -7.61 2.77 -0.99
CA LYS A 83 -7.42 4.14 -1.52
C LYS A 83 -5.95 4.45 -1.80
N PHE A 84 -5.07 4.15 -0.85
CA PHE A 84 -3.66 4.48 -0.96
C PHE A 84 -2.95 3.56 -1.96
N THR A 85 -3.18 2.25 -1.90
CA THR A 85 -2.67 1.31 -2.92
C THR A 85 -3.12 1.71 -4.32
N ALA A 86 -4.41 2.02 -4.53
CA ALA A 86 -4.89 2.44 -5.85
C ALA A 86 -4.27 3.75 -6.32
N THR A 87 -3.88 4.63 -5.40
CA THR A 87 -3.21 5.89 -5.72
C THR A 87 -1.75 5.67 -6.08
N ILE A 88 -1.04 4.84 -5.32
CA ILE A 88 0.39 4.56 -5.55
C ILE A 88 0.61 3.74 -6.83
N TYR A 89 -0.25 2.73 -7.07
CA TYR A 89 -0.10 1.79 -8.17
C TYR A 89 -1.11 2.03 -9.31
N LYS A 90 -1.55 3.28 -9.49
CA LYS A 90 -2.59 3.63 -10.46
C LYS A 90 -2.26 3.18 -11.89
N GLU A 91 -1.00 3.38 -12.30
CA GLU A 91 -0.51 3.06 -13.64
C GLU A 91 -0.47 1.54 -13.85
N GLU A 92 0.07 0.82 -12.87
CA GLU A 92 0.15 -0.65 -12.89
C GLU A 92 -1.24 -1.31 -12.87
N LEU A 93 -2.19 -0.73 -12.15
CA LEU A 93 -3.58 -1.19 -12.14
C LEU A 93 -4.29 -0.92 -13.46
N ALA A 94 -4.00 0.19 -14.13
CA ALA A 94 -4.55 0.49 -15.45
C ALA A 94 -4.02 -0.51 -16.49
N GLU A 95 -2.71 -0.76 -16.51
CA GLU A 95 -2.08 -1.74 -17.40
C GLU A 95 -2.61 -3.16 -17.18
N TYR A 96 -2.76 -3.57 -15.91
CA TYR A 96 -3.34 -4.87 -15.57
C TYR A 96 -4.79 -5.01 -16.07
N ASN A 97 -5.62 -3.97 -15.88
CA ASN A 97 -7.01 -3.99 -16.31
C ASN A 97 -7.14 -4.05 -17.83
N GLU A 98 -6.31 -3.31 -18.57
CA GLU A 98 -6.29 -3.35 -20.03
C GLU A 98 -5.89 -4.75 -20.54
N ALA A 99 -4.85 -5.35 -19.95
CA ALA A 99 -4.43 -6.70 -20.30
C ALA A 99 -5.52 -7.75 -20.01
N GLU A 100 -6.23 -7.62 -18.90
CA GLU A 100 -7.30 -8.55 -18.51
C GLU A 100 -8.54 -8.42 -19.41
N GLU A 101 -8.90 -7.20 -19.84
CA GLU A 101 -9.98 -7.00 -20.82
C GLU A 101 -9.64 -7.61 -22.19
N LEU A 102 -8.39 -7.46 -22.65
CA LEU A 102 -7.92 -8.11 -23.88
C LEU A 102 -8.00 -9.64 -23.77
N ARG A 103 -7.60 -10.22 -22.63
CA ARG A 103 -7.72 -11.67 -22.39
C ARG A 103 -9.17 -12.15 -22.44
N LYS A 104 -10.09 -11.42 -21.79
CA LYS A 104 -11.53 -11.77 -21.82
C LYS A 104 -12.09 -11.72 -23.25
N GLN A 105 -11.70 -10.74 -24.05
CA GLN A 105 -12.13 -10.66 -25.45
C GLN A 105 -11.61 -11.83 -26.29
N ASP A 106 -10.36 -12.23 -26.10
CA ASP A 106 -9.79 -13.39 -26.80
C ASP A 106 -10.47 -14.70 -26.40
N ASP A 107 -10.78 -14.88 -25.12
CA ASP A 107 -11.51 -16.06 -24.63
C ASP A 107 -12.95 -16.11 -25.18
N LEU A 108 -13.63 -14.97 -25.31
CA LEU A 108 -14.94 -14.88 -25.95
C LEU A 108 -14.87 -15.22 -27.44
N LYS A 109 -13.87 -14.70 -28.17
CA LYS A 109 -13.65 -15.02 -29.60
C LYS A 109 -13.34 -16.51 -29.81
N ARG A 110 -12.61 -17.15 -28.89
CA ARG A 110 -12.33 -18.59 -28.95
C ARG A 110 -13.58 -19.45 -28.72
N LYS A 111 -14.48 -19.02 -27.83
CA LYS A 111 -15.75 -19.75 -27.55
C LYS A 111 -16.80 -19.60 -28.66
N GLN A 112 -16.62 -18.65 -29.57
CA GLN A 112 -17.52 -18.43 -30.71
C GLN A 112 -17.06 -19.11 -32.01
N ARG A 113 -15.92 -19.82 -31.99
CA ARG A 113 -15.45 -20.69 -33.08
C ARG A 113 -15.68 -22.15 -32.73
#